data_AF-A0AAN4IF78-F1
#
_entry.id   AF-A0AAN4IF78-F1
#
_cell.length_a   1.000
_cell.length_b   1.000
_cell.length_c   1.000
_cell.angle_alpha   90.00
_cell.angle_beta   90.00
_cell.angle_gamma   90.00
#
_symmetry.space_group_name_H-M   'P 1'
#
loop_
_entity.id
_entity.type
_entity.pdbx_description
1 polymer ?
#
loop_
_entity_poly.entity_id
_entity_poly.type
_entity_poly.pdbx_seq_one_letter_code
_entity_poly.pdbx_strand_id
1 'polypeptide(L)'
;MARERSPERDKATLMWLESGGMMKLKDIAAAFSILESKVRNRMSMDRWEDELNGSAPKSRGAPKGSKNAVGIRGGAQPGNRNAVGNRGGEGGPYRNKHALKTGMYETNFLDALEPDEQDMFNQIDTAPLAQLNEQLIKLSLQVRRHMKRVKSLEAGLMDE
;
A
#
# COMPACT_ATOMS: atom_id res chain seq x y z
N MET A 1 2.71 35.96 3.67
CA MET A 1 1.62 35.98 4.66
C MET A 1 0.63 34.88 4.34
N ALA A 2 0.08 34.20 5.34
CA ALA A 2 -0.99 33.21 5.11
C ALA A 2 -2.23 33.94 4.55
N ARG A 3 -2.90 33.35 3.55
CA ARG A 3 -4.14 33.91 3.02
C ARG A 3 -5.26 33.76 4.06
N GLU A 4 -6.08 34.78 4.20
CA GLU A 4 -7.27 34.76 5.05
C GLU A 4 -8.24 33.65 4.60
N ARG A 5 -8.92 33.01 5.56
CA ARG A 5 -9.92 31.97 5.25
C ARG A 5 -11.11 32.61 4.52
N SER A 6 -11.65 31.88 3.55
CA SER A 6 -12.85 32.34 2.82
C SER A 6 -14.11 32.06 3.64
N PRO A 7 -15.07 32.99 3.75
CA PRO A 7 -16.32 32.78 4.49
C PRO A 7 -17.14 31.58 4.00
N GLU A 8 -17.05 31.25 2.72
CA GLU A 8 -17.70 30.08 2.12
C GLU A 8 -17.16 28.76 2.66
N ARG A 9 -15.87 28.74 3.05
CA ARG A 9 -15.24 27.55 3.63
C ARG A 9 -15.86 27.23 4.98
N ASP A 10 -16.02 28.24 5.84
CA ASP A 10 -16.59 28.07 7.18
C ASP A 10 -18.09 27.75 7.12
N LYS A 11 -18.82 28.28 6.14
CA LYS A 11 -20.21 27.87 5.90
C LYS A 11 -20.33 26.41 5.47
N ALA A 12 -19.42 25.94 4.62
CA ALA A 12 -19.39 24.55 4.17
C ALA A 12 -19.03 23.59 5.32
N THR A 13 -18.13 23.99 6.23
CA THR A 13 -17.80 23.19 7.43
C THR A 13 -19.02 23.07 8.34
N LEU A 14 -19.70 24.19 8.62
CA LEU A 14 -20.90 24.23 9.46
C LEU A 14 -22.02 23.34 8.92
N MET A 15 -22.36 23.43 7.62
CA MET A 15 -23.37 22.56 7.00
C MET A 15 -23.06 21.06 7.18
N TRP A 16 -21.79 20.68 7.07
CA TRP A 16 -21.39 19.29 7.25
C TRP A 16 -21.49 18.84 8.71
N LEU A 17 -21.08 19.69 9.66
CA LEU A 17 -21.16 19.43 11.10
C LEU A 17 -22.61 19.35 11.59
N GLU A 18 -23.47 20.27 11.16
CA GLU A 18 -24.91 20.26 11.47
C GLU A 18 -25.59 18.97 10.98
N SER A 19 -25.12 18.41 9.86
CA SER A 19 -25.61 17.13 9.34
C SER A 19 -25.12 15.91 10.11
N GLY A 20 -24.29 16.09 11.14
CA GLY A 20 -23.66 14.98 11.85
C GLY A 20 -22.67 14.20 10.99
N GLY A 21 -22.10 14.83 9.96
CA GLY A 21 -21.21 14.20 8.98
C GLY A 21 -21.91 13.31 7.93
N MET A 22 -23.24 13.35 7.84
CA MET A 22 -24.01 12.52 6.91
C MET A 22 -24.24 13.16 5.53
N MET A 23 -24.08 14.48 5.41
CA MET A 23 -24.28 15.18 4.14
C MET A 23 -23.20 14.80 3.13
N LYS A 24 -23.59 14.54 1.88
CA LYS A 24 -22.65 14.22 0.81
C LYS A 24 -21.88 15.47 0.40
N LEU A 25 -20.57 15.32 0.20
CA LEU A 25 -19.71 16.43 -0.26
C LEU A 25 -20.12 17.00 -1.62
N LYS A 26 -20.81 16.20 -2.45
CA LYS A 26 -21.40 16.62 -3.72
C LYS A 26 -22.48 17.69 -3.54
N ASP A 27 -23.31 17.53 -2.51
CA ASP A 27 -24.43 18.45 -2.25
C ASP A 27 -23.91 19.78 -1.69
N ILE A 28 -22.87 19.72 -0.84
CA ILE A 28 -22.14 20.90 -0.36
C ILE A 28 -21.44 21.61 -1.54
N ALA A 29 -20.79 20.85 -2.41
CA ALA A 29 -20.14 21.39 -3.60
C ALA A 29 -21.13 22.12 -4.52
N ALA A 30 -22.31 21.55 -4.74
CA ALA A 30 -23.37 22.15 -5.52
C ALA A 30 -23.90 23.45 -4.90
N ALA A 31 -24.07 23.50 -3.57
CA ALA A 31 -24.56 24.68 -2.85
C ALA A 31 -23.64 25.90 -2.96
N PHE A 32 -22.32 25.67 -3.03
CA PHE A 32 -21.31 26.73 -3.15
C PHE A 32 -20.70 26.87 -4.55
N SER A 33 -21.24 26.18 -5.56
CA SER A 33 -20.71 26.17 -6.94
C SER A 33 -19.20 25.88 -7.02
N ILE A 34 -18.70 25.01 -6.14
CA ILE A 34 -17.29 24.59 -6.10
C ILE A 34 -17.16 23.13 -6.47
N LEU A 35 -15.95 22.72 -6.88
CA LEU A 35 -15.67 21.33 -7.22
C LEU A 35 -15.67 20.44 -5.97
N GLU A 36 -16.26 19.24 -6.06
CA GLU A 36 -16.31 18.26 -4.94
C GLU A 36 -14.90 17.94 -4.40
N SER A 37 -13.91 17.83 -5.29
CA SER A 37 -12.51 17.58 -4.89
C SER A 37 -11.94 18.70 -4.00
N LYS A 38 -12.37 19.95 -4.21
CA LYS A 38 -11.99 21.10 -3.40
C LYS A 38 -12.59 21.01 -1.99
N VAL A 39 -13.86 20.58 -1.89
CA VAL A 39 -14.53 20.33 -0.60
C VAL A 39 -13.84 19.20 0.14
N ARG A 40 -13.53 18.08 -0.55
CA ARG A 40 -12.81 16.93 0.04
C ARG A 40 -11.42 17.32 0.55
N ASN A 41 -10.67 18.11 -0.21
CA ASN A 41 -9.37 18.61 0.21
C ASN A 41 -9.48 19.51 1.46
N ARG A 42 -10.43 20.45 1.47
CA ARG A 42 -10.71 21.32 2.64
C ARG A 42 -11.08 20.50 3.88
N MET A 43 -11.97 19.50 3.73
CA MET A 43 -12.38 18.59 4.80
C MET A 43 -11.19 17.86 5.42
N SER A 44 -10.25 17.40 4.60
CA SER A 44 -9.02 16.76 5.08
C SER A 44 -8.04 17.75 5.73
N MET A 45 -7.89 18.95 5.18
CA MET A 45 -6.97 19.97 5.70
C MET A 45 -7.43 20.52 7.06
N ASP A 46 -8.73 20.78 7.19
CA ASP A 46 -9.32 21.32 8.42
C ASP A 46 -9.75 20.24 9.40
N ARG A 47 -9.58 18.97 9.04
CA ARG A 47 -9.91 17.80 9.86
C ARG A 47 -11.34 17.87 10.42
N TRP A 48 -12.34 18.07 9.56
CA TRP A 48 -13.73 18.23 10.01
C TRP A 48 -14.20 17.03 10.87
N GLU A 49 -13.71 15.82 10.58
CA GLU A 49 -14.00 14.63 11.38
C GLU A 49 -13.53 14.73 12.84
N ASP A 50 -12.47 15.49 13.13
CA ASP A 50 -11.96 15.68 14.49
C ASP A 50 -12.91 16.58 15.30
N GLU A 51 -13.54 17.57 14.68
CA GLU A 51 -14.55 18.41 15.33
C GLU A 51 -15.81 17.61 15.70
N LEU A 52 -16.15 16.59 14.89
CA LEU A 52 -17.32 15.76 15.11
C LEU A 52 -17.09 14.60 16.10
N ASN A 53 -15.91 13.98 16.05
CA ASN A 53 -15.57 12.82 16.88
C ASN A 53 -14.78 13.21 18.15
N GLY A 54 -14.33 14.46 18.26
CA GLY A 54 -13.50 14.95 19.36
C GLY A 54 -12.18 14.17 19.48
N SER A 55 -11.66 14.05 20.70
CA SER A 55 -10.47 13.24 21.01
C SER A 55 -10.75 11.74 21.07
N ALA A 56 -11.97 11.30 20.75
CA ALA A 56 -12.31 9.88 20.82
C ALA A 56 -11.50 9.08 19.78
N PRO A 57 -10.94 7.92 20.15
CA PRO A 57 -10.25 7.06 19.20
C PRO A 57 -11.22 6.65 18.09
N LYS A 58 -10.72 6.59 16.83
CA LYS A 58 -11.51 6.12 15.68
C LYS A 58 -12.17 4.79 16.03
N SER A 59 -13.50 4.75 15.99
CA SER A 59 -14.30 3.56 16.25
C SER A 59 -13.84 2.42 15.33
N ARG A 60 -13.32 1.33 15.91
CA ARG A 60 -13.06 0.09 15.19
C ARG A 60 -14.39 -0.63 14.96
N GLY A 61 -14.88 -0.63 13.73
CA GLY A 61 -16.14 -1.29 13.41
C GLY A 61 -16.71 -0.89 12.07
N ALA A 62 -17.88 -1.45 11.75
CA ALA A 62 -18.63 -1.07 10.57
C ALA A 62 -19.03 0.42 10.63
N PRO A 63 -19.20 1.10 9.48
CA PRO A 63 -19.65 2.49 9.44
C PRO A 63 -20.91 2.72 10.28
N LYS A 64 -21.02 3.89 10.91
CA LYS A 64 -22.19 4.29 11.70
C LYS A 64 -23.46 4.15 10.83
N GLY A 65 -24.43 3.36 11.29
CA GLY A 65 -25.67 3.07 10.54
C GLY A 65 -25.61 1.84 9.63
N SER A 66 -24.48 1.11 9.58
CA SER A 66 -24.40 -0.17 8.87
C SER A 66 -25.34 -1.21 9.47
N LYS A 67 -26.31 -1.69 8.67
CA LYS A 67 -27.21 -2.79 9.05
C LYS A 67 -26.58 -4.17 8.90
N ASN A 68 -25.42 -4.25 8.22
CA ASN A 68 -24.78 -5.53 7.87
C ASN A 68 -24.23 -6.29 9.08
N ALA A 69 -24.05 -5.61 10.21
CA ALA A 69 -23.58 -6.21 11.47
C ALA A 69 -24.61 -6.05 12.61
N VAL A 70 -25.84 -5.57 12.32
CA VAL A 70 -26.88 -5.43 13.35
C VAL A 70 -27.25 -6.83 13.85
N GLY A 71 -27.00 -7.07 15.14
CA GLY A 71 -27.22 -8.36 15.79
C GLY A 71 -26.01 -9.31 15.79
N ILE A 72 -24.92 -9.01 15.08
CA ILE A 72 -23.70 -9.83 15.07
C ILE A 72 -22.75 -9.33 16.15
N ARG A 73 -22.67 -10.04 17.29
CA ARG A 73 -21.74 -9.72 18.40
C ARG A 73 -20.32 -10.26 18.14
N GLY A 74 -19.77 -10.00 16.95
CA GLY A 74 -18.50 -10.55 16.50
C GLY A 74 -18.53 -12.06 16.25
N GLY A 75 -17.61 -12.56 15.43
CA GLY A 75 -17.54 -13.96 15.02
C GLY A 75 -18.13 -14.25 13.64
N ALA A 76 -18.05 -15.51 13.22
CA ALA A 76 -18.58 -15.97 11.95
C ALA A 76 -20.10 -15.86 11.89
N GLN A 77 -20.66 -15.64 10.70
CA GLN A 77 -22.11 -15.60 10.51
C GLN A 77 -22.76 -16.93 10.92
N PRO A 78 -23.95 -16.92 11.56
CA PRO A 78 -24.69 -18.14 11.87
C PRO A 78 -24.87 -18.99 10.61
N GLY A 79 -24.50 -20.28 10.67
CA GLY A 79 -24.59 -21.19 9.53
C GLY A 79 -23.40 -21.15 8.55
N ASN A 80 -22.34 -20.39 8.86
CA ASN A 80 -21.11 -20.41 8.07
C ASN A 80 -20.48 -21.82 8.08
N ARG A 81 -20.39 -22.44 6.90
CA ARG A 81 -19.80 -23.78 6.70
C ARG A 81 -18.33 -23.75 6.27
N ASN A 82 -17.68 -22.59 6.20
CA ASN A 82 -16.29 -22.46 5.74
C ASN A 82 -15.28 -23.22 6.63
N ALA A 83 -15.65 -23.55 7.87
CA ALA A 83 -14.84 -24.37 8.79
C ALA A 83 -15.31 -25.84 8.88
N VAL A 84 -16.33 -26.26 8.12
CA VAL A 84 -16.79 -27.65 8.14
C VAL A 84 -15.69 -28.54 7.57
N GLY A 85 -15.19 -29.46 8.40
CA GLY A 85 -14.06 -30.35 8.07
C GLY A 85 -12.71 -29.89 8.60
N ASN A 86 -12.58 -28.61 8.98
CA ASN A 86 -11.37 -28.06 9.59
C ASN A 86 -11.64 -27.76 11.06
N ARG A 87 -11.39 -28.74 11.94
CA ARG A 87 -11.03 -28.42 13.33
C ARG A 87 -9.70 -27.69 13.19
N GLY A 88 -9.71 -26.35 13.17
CA GLY A 88 -8.48 -25.57 13.10
C GLY A 88 -7.49 -26.18 14.08
N GLY A 89 -6.41 -26.76 13.57
CA GLY A 89 -5.40 -27.40 14.41
C GLY A 89 -4.70 -26.35 15.27
N GLU A 90 -3.77 -26.78 16.12
CA GLU A 90 -2.94 -25.90 16.98
C GLU A 90 -2.06 -24.88 16.22
N GLY A 91 -2.25 -24.76 14.90
CA GLY A 91 -1.33 -24.11 13.99
C GLY A 91 -0.10 -24.99 13.76
N GLY A 92 0.74 -24.60 12.80
CA GLY A 92 2.09 -25.16 12.75
C GLY A 92 2.93 -24.63 13.92
N PRO A 93 3.96 -25.37 14.36
CA PRO A 93 4.82 -24.93 15.46
C PRO A 93 5.42 -23.54 15.24
N TYR A 94 5.82 -22.87 16.33
CA TYR A 94 6.42 -21.53 16.26
C TYR A 94 7.66 -21.56 15.35
N ARG A 95 7.73 -20.62 14.39
CA ARG A 95 8.75 -20.56 13.31
C ARG A 95 8.74 -21.74 12.33
N ASN A 96 7.59 -22.38 12.08
CA ASN A 96 7.52 -23.36 11.00
C ASN A 96 7.79 -22.71 9.62
N LYS A 97 8.39 -23.50 8.72
CA LYS A 97 8.72 -23.09 7.35
C LYS A 97 7.67 -23.53 6.32
N HIS A 98 6.45 -23.90 6.74
CA HIS A 98 5.45 -24.46 5.82
C HIS A 98 4.95 -23.46 4.76
N ALA A 99 5.08 -22.16 5.02
CA ALA A 99 4.75 -21.09 4.06
C ALA A 99 5.97 -20.63 3.23
N LEU A 100 7.13 -21.26 3.39
CA LEU A 100 8.33 -20.91 2.63
C LEU A 100 8.20 -21.42 1.19
N LYS A 101 8.14 -20.49 0.22
CA LYS A 101 8.04 -20.84 -1.20
C LYS A 101 9.39 -20.87 -1.90
N THR A 102 10.16 -19.80 -1.75
CA THR A 102 11.37 -19.54 -2.55
C THR A 102 12.63 -19.35 -1.73
N GLY A 103 12.53 -19.25 -0.39
CA GLY A 103 13.72 -19.07 0.46
C GLY A 103 14.45 -17.72 0.34
N MET A 104 14.03 -16.83 -0.58
CA MET A 104 14.75 -15.58 -0.93
C MET A 104 15.04 -14.64 0.25
N TYR A 105 14.24 -14.71 1.32
CA TYR A 105 14.41 -13.90 2.53
C TYR A 105 14.80 -14.74 3.76
N GLU A 106 15.27 -15.97 3.56
CA GLU A 106 15.86 -16.74 4.66
C GLU A 106 17.23 -16.18 5.02
N THR A 107 17.51 -16.14 6.32
CA THR A 107 18.86 -15.94 6.83
C THR A 107 19.65 -17.21 6.58
N ASN A 108 20.36 -17.26 5.46
CA ASN A 108 21.34 -18.31 5.20
C ASN A 108 22.63 -17.99 5.96
N PHE A 109 23.09 -18.95 6.75
CA PHE A 109 24.39 -18.88 7.41
C PHE A 109 25.48 -19.34 6.44
N LEU A 110 26.71 -18.85 6.60
CA LEU A 110 27.82 -19.13 5.68
C LEU A 110 28.14 -20.64 5.59
N ASP A 111 27.94 -21.37 6.69
CA ASP A 111 28.11 -22.82 6.80
C ASP A 111 26.98 -23.63 6.14
N ALA A 112 25.86 -22.98 5.82
CA ALA A 112 24.74 -23.56 5.09
C ALA A 112 24.83 -23.31 3.56
N LEU A 113 25.87 -22.60 3.09
CA LEU A 113 26.17 -22.48 1.68
C LEU A 113 26.76 -23.79 1.16
N GLU A 114 26.33 -24.22 -0.02
CA GLU A 114 26.93 -25.35 -0.71
C GLU A 114 28.41 -25.05 -1.05
N PRO A 115 29.27 -26.07 -1.23
CA PRO A 115 30.71 -25.85 -1.43
C PRO A 115 31.05 -24.94 -2.63
N ASP A 116 30.28 -25.03 -3.71
CA ASP A 116 30.42 -24.18 -4.89
C ASP A 116 30.03 -22.73 -4.62
N GLU A 117 28.97 -22.50 -3.83
CA GLU A 117 28.54 -21.18 -3.39
C GLU A 117 29.58 -20.53 -2.46
N GLN A 118 30.21 -21.31 -1.58
CA GLN A 118 31.30 -20.84 -0.72
C GLN A 118 32.53 -20.43 -1.55
N ASP A 119 32.90 -21.24 -2.55
CA ASP A 119 34.00 -20.91 -3.46
C ASP A 119 33.71 -19.63 -4.26
N MET A 120 32.48 -19.48 -4.76
CA MET A 120 32.06 -18.24 -5.43
C MET A 120 32.15 -17.04 -4.49
N PHE A 121 31.67 -17.17 -3.24
CA PHE A 121 31.73 -16.09 -2.25
C PHE A 121 33.18 -15.67 -1.96
N ASN A 122 34.08 -16.63 -1.79
CA ASN A 122 35.50 -16.38 -1.50
C ASN A 122 36.27 -15.72 -2.66
N GLN A 123 35.79 -15.91 -3.90
CA GLN A 123 36.39 -15.30 -5.09
C GLN A 123 35.95 -13.83 -5.31
N ILE A 124 34.95 -13.34 -4.57
CA ILE A 124 34.48 -11.96 -4.70
C ILE A 124 35.53 -11.00 -4.14
N ASP A 125 36.11 -10.18 -5.02
CA ASP A 125 36.96 -9.07 -4.59
C ASP A 125 36.10 -7.94 -3.99
N THR A 126 36.20 -7.76 -2.67
CA THR A 126 35.44 -6.73 -1.94
C THR A 126 36.13 -5.35 -1.97
N ALA A 127 37.26 -5.20 -2.67
CA ALA A 127 37.91 -3.91 -2.81
C ALA A 127 36.97 -2.91 -3.53
N PRO A 128 36.75 -1.69 -2.97
CA PRO A 128 35.79 -0.74 -3.54
C PRO A 128 36.03 -0.39 -5.01
N LEU A 129 37.29 -0.30 -5.43
CA LEU A 129 37.66 0.03 -6.81
C LEU A 129 37.37 -1.13 -7.78
N ALA A 130 37.61 -2.38 -7.35
CA ALA A 130 37.32 -3.57 -8.15
C ALA A 130 35.80 -3.72 -8.36
N GLN A 131 35.02 -3.56 -7.28
CA GLN A 131 33.55 -3.57 -7.33
C GLN A 131 33.00 -2.48 -8.27
N LEU A 132 33.54 -1.26 -8.19
CA LEU A 132 33.12 -0.17 -9.07
C LEU A 132 33.39 -0.49 -10.55
N ASN A 133 34.56 -1.04 -10.85
CA ASN A 133 34.94 -1.43 -12.21
C ASN A 133 34.04 -2.55 -12.75
N GLU A 134 33.76 -3.58 -11.94
CA GLU A 134 32.86 -4.68 -12.30
C GLU A 134 31.45 -4.15 -12.62
N GLN A 135 30.91 -3.28 -11.77
CA GLN A 135 29.62 -2.64 -11.98
C GLN A 135 29.60 -1.80 -13.27
N LEU A 136 30.65 -1.02 -13.52
CA LEU A 136 30.78 -0.20 -14.73
C LEU A 136 30.76 -1.08 -16.00
N ILE A 137 31.49 -2.19 -15.99
CA ILE A 137 31.52 -3.14 -17.11
C ILE A 137 30.13 -3.77 -17.32
N LYS A 138 29.49 -4.24 -16.24
CA LYS A 138 28.16 -4.86 -16.28
C LYS A 138 27.11 -3.90 -16.85
N LEU A 139 27.08 -2.65 -16.38
CA LEU A 139 26.18 -1.62 -16.87
C LEU A 139 26.45 -1.30 -18.34
N SER A 140 27.73 -1.15 -18.74
CA SER A 140 28.10 -0.89 -20.13
C SER A 140 27.61 -1.99 -21.09
N LEU A 141 27.73 -3.26 -20.69
CA LEU A 141 27.23 -4.39 -21.45
C LEU A 141 25.70 -4.40 -21.53
N GLN A 142 25.00 -4.08 -20.44
CA GLN A 142 23.55 -3.94 -20.43
C GLN A 142 23.08 -2.84 -21.37
N VAL A 143 23.68 -1.65 -21.31
CA VAL A 143 23.37 -0.53 -22.23
C VAL A 143 23.55 -0.98 -23.68
N ARG A 144 24.67 -1.63 -24.02
CA ARG A 144 24.90 -2.15 -25.38
C ARG A 144 23.82 -3.15 -25.81
N ARG A 145 23.39 -4.06 -24.93
CA ARG A 145 22.31 -5.02 -25.23
C ARG A 145 20.97 -4.32 -25.43
N HIS A 146 20.65 -3.32 -24.60
CA HIS A 146 19.45 -2.51 -24.77
C HIS A 146 19.45 -1.77 -26.12
N MET A 147 20.55 -1.10 -26.47
CA MET A 147 20.69 -0.42 -27.75
C MET A 147 20.52 -1.36 -28.94
N LYS A 148 21.09 -2.58 -28.87
CA LYS A 148 20.85 -3.60 -29.91
C LYS A 148 19.39 -3.99 -30.03
N ARG A 149 18.68 -4.19 -28.91
CA ARG A 149 17.25 -4.53 -28.90
C ARG A 149 16.40 -3.39 -29.47
N VAL A 150 16.68 -2.15 -29.10
CA VAL A 150 16.01 -0.97 -29.66
C VAL A 150 16.18 -0.92 -31.17
N LYS A 151 17.41 -1.06 -31.67
CA LYS A 151 17.68 -1.08 -33.12
C LYS A 151 16.92 -2.20 -33.85
N SER A 152 16.84 -3.40 -33.26
CA SER A 152 16.07 -4.50 -33.85
C SER A 152 14.56 -4.22 -33.89
N LEU A 153 14.02 -3.55 -32.86
CA LEU A 153 12.61 -3.16 -32.82
C LEU A 153 12.29 -2.04 -33.81
N GLU A 154 13.18 -1.05 -33.94
CA GLU A 154 13.06 0.03 -34.92
C GLU A 154 13.07 -0.50 -36.36
N ALA A 155 13.94 -1.46 -36.68
CA ALA A 155 13.98 -2.08 -37.99
C ALA A 155 12.66 -2.78 -38.35
N GLY A 156 12.09 -3.55 -37.43
CA GLY A 156 10.81 -4.23 -37.65
C GLY A 156 9.58 -3.31 -37.71
N LEU A 157 9.70 -2.04 -37.27
CA LEU A 157 8.63 -1.04 -37.36
C LEU A 157 8.60 -0.34 -38.74
N MET A 158 9.69 -0.42 -39.51
CA MET A 158 9.83 0.24 -40.82
C MET A 158 9.47 -0.69 -41.99
N ASP A 159 9.07 -1.93 -41.70
CA ASP A 159 8.71 -2.97 -42.67
C ASP A 159 7.18 -3.14 -42.86
N GLU A 160 6.35 -2.23 -42.31
CA GLU A 160 4.89 -2.10 -42.55
C GLU A 160 4.55 -0.84 -43.37
#